data_AF-A0A854GYB4-F1
#
_entry.id   AF-A0A854GYB4-F1
#
_cell.length_a   1.000
_cell.length_b   1.000
_cell.length_c   1.000
_cell.angle_alpha   90.00
_cell.angle_beta   90.00
_cell.angle_gamma   90.00
#
_symmetry.space_group_name_H-M   'P 1'
#
loop_
_entity.id
_entity.type
_entity.pdbx_description
1 polymer ?
#
loop_
_entity_poly.entity_id
_entity_poly.type
_entity_poly.pdbx_seq_one_letter_code
_entity_poly.pdbx_strand_id
1 'polypeptide(L)' 'METKQHTPTEKGLSILDSIKTKYFPDGYSSKPALSGQDYRFSRRGQVEFKRGHQLRITRLQAAGGVL' A
#
# COMPACT_ATOMS: atom_id res chain seq x y z
N MET A 1 17.02 -19.14 24.61
CA MET A 1 16.81 -19.55 23.21
C MET A 1 17.90 -18.89 22.38
N GLU A 2 18.88 -19.65 21.90
CA GLU A 2 19.97 -19.10 21.07
C GLU A 2 19.46 -18.79 19.66
N THR A 3 19.55 -17.54 19.24
CA THR A 3 19.26 -17.12 17.86
C THR A 3 20.46 -17.43 16.99
N LYS A 4 20.37 -18.48 16.16
CA LYS A 4 21.39 -18.77 15.14
C LYS A 4 21.44 -17.62 14.13
N GLN A 5 22.52 -16.84 14.15
CA GLN A 5 22.81 -15.82 13.15
C GLN A 5 23.16 -16.51 11.83
N HIS A 6 22.32 -16.37 10.81
CA HIS A 6 22.61 -16.89 9.48
C HIS A 6 23.26 -15.80 8.64
N THR A 7 24.53 -16.00 8.27
CA THR A 7 25.21 -15.14 7.29
C THR A 7 24.85 -15.60 5.87
N PRO A 8 24.35 -14.72 4.99
CA PRO A 8 24.08 -15.07 3.60
C PRO A 8 25.36 -15.46 2.88
N THR A 9 25.29 -16.50 2.04
CA THR A 9 26.41 -16.89 1.17
C THR A 9 26.50 -15.96 -0.04
N GLU A 10 27.68 -15.83 -0.64
CA GLU A 10 27.88 -15.04 -1.86
C GLU A 10 26.96 -15.49 -3.00
N LYS A 11 26.77 -16.81 -3.15
CA LYS A 11 25.81 -17.39 -4.09
C LYS A 11 24.35 -17.02 -3.75
N GLY A 12 24.01 -16.94 -2.46
CA GLY A 12 22.70 -16.48 -2.03
C GLY A 12 22.45 -15.02 -2.42
N LEU A 13 23.46 -14.16 -2.24
CA LEU A 13 23.38 -12.75 -2.62
C LEU A 13 23.19 -12.59 -4.14
N SER A 14 23.94 -13.33 -4.96
CA SER A 14 23.82 -13.24 -6.43
C SER A 14 22.46 -13.70 -6.94
N ILE A 15 21.86 -14.74 -6.32
CA ILE A 15 20.49 -15.17 -6.63
C ILE A 15 19.48 -14.08 -6.30
N LEU A 16 19.61 -13.45 -5.13
CA LEU A 16 18.71 -12.36 -4.72
C LEU A 16 18.80 -11.18 -5.68
N ASP A 17 19.99 -10.80 -6.10
CA ASP A 17 20.18 -9.70 -7.06
C ASP A 17 19.63 -10.05 -8.44
N SER A 18 19.79 -11.29 -8.88
CA SER A 18 19.20 -11.78 -10.14
C SER A 18 17.67 -11.71 -10.13
N ILE A 19 17.04 -12.09 -9.02
CA ILE A 19 15.59 -12.01 -8.84
C ILE A 19 15.13 -10.54 -8.84
N LYS A 20 15.82 -9.68 -8.09
CA LYS A 20 15.50 -8.24 -8.04
C LYS A 20 15.55 -7.62 -9.43
N THR A 21 16.63 -7.83 -10.17
CA THR A 21 16.80 -7.27 -11.52
C THR A 21 15.75 -7.79 -12.50
N LYS A 22 15.36 -9.08 -12.40
CA LYS A 22 14.38 -9.69 -13.30
C LYS A 22 12.94 -9.19 -13.07
N TYR A 23 12.53 -9.06 -11.82
CA TYR A 23 11.13 -8.74 -11.47
C TYR A 23 10.91 -7.26 -11.12
N PHE A 24 11.98 -6.55 -10.74
CA PHE A 24 11.96 -5.14 -10.35
C PHE A 24 13.09 -4.38 -11.08
N PRO A 25 13.07 -4.30 -12.42
CA PRO A 25 14.13 -3.68 -13.21
C PRO A 25 14.34 -2.19 -12.87
N ASP A 26 13.27 -1.48 -12.50
CA ASP A 26 13.32 -0.07 -12.05
C ASP A 26 13.49 0.07 -10.52
N GLY A 27 13.85 -1.02 -9.84
CA GLY A 27 13.91 -1.11 -8.40
C GLY A 27 12.57 -1.42 -7.74
N TYR A 28 12.62 -1.88 -6.48
CA TYR A 28 11.43 -2.11 -5.69
C TYR A 28 10.91 -0.78 -5.12
N SER A 29 9.73 -0.35 -5.58
CA SER A 29 8.98 0.73 -4.94
C SER A 29 7.91 0.17 -4.03
N SER A 30 8.06 0.35 -2.71
CA SER A 30 6.98 0.11 -1.75
C SER A 30 5.88 1.17 -1.81
N LYS A 31 6.17 2.30 -2.48
CA LYS A 31 5.18 3.35 -2.68
C LYS A 31 4.15 2.80 -3.66
N PRO A 32 2.86 2.78 -3.29
CA PRO A 32 1.81 2.42 -4.24
C PRO A 32 2.02 3.28 -5.48
N ALA A 33 1.95 2.67 -6.66
CA ALA A 33 2.09 3.40 -7.91
C ALA A 33 1.07 4.55 -7.88
N LEU A 34 1.54 5.77 -7.64
CA LEU A 34 0.77 7.01 -7.65
C LEU A 34 0.36 7.37 -9.10
N SER A 35 0.34 6.39 -10.01
CA SER A 35 -0.26 6.60 -11.31
C SER A 35 -1.74 6.85 -11.07
N GLY A 36 -2.23 7.99 -11.54
CA GLY A 36 -3.61 8.46 -11.37
C GLY A 36 -4.68 7.58 -12.03
N GLN A 37 -4.41 6.28 -12.19
CA GLN A 37 -5.32 5.25 -12.67
C GLN A 37 -6.22 4.71 -11.57
N ASP A 38 -5.81 4.84 -10.30
CA ASP A 38 -6.70 4.51 -9.19
C ASP A 38 -7.68 5.66 -8.97
N TYR A 39 -8.95 5.37 -9.24
CA TYR A 39 -10.08 6.28 -9.09
C TYR A 39 -10.08 6.98 -7.74
N ARG A 40 -9.68 6.29 -6.66
CA ARG A 40 -9.65 6.82 -5.29
C ARG A 40 -8.76 8.04 -5.14
N PHE A 41 -7.68 8.11 -5.92
CA PHE A 41 -6.73 9.23 -5.87
C PHE A 41 -7.06 10.33 -6.88
N SER A 42 -8.02 10.12 -7.80
CA SER A 42 -8.51 11.14 -8.72
C SER A 42 -9.28 12.26 -7.99
N ARG A 43 -9.35 13.46 -8.59
CA ARG A 43 -10.16 14.58 -8.05
C ARG A 43 -11.64 14.20 -7.88
N ARG A 44 -12.19 13.39 -8.78
CA ARG A 44 -13.58 12.90 -8.70
C ARG A 44 -13.75 11.91 -7.55
N GLY A 45 -12.88 10.90 -7.46
CA GLY A 45 -12.95 9.90 -6.40
C GLY A 45 -12.76 10.49 -5.00
N GLN A 46 -11.89 11.48 -4.83
CA GLN A 46 -11.75 12.20 -3.55
C GLN A 46 -13.03 12.95 -3.16
N VAL A 47 -13.72 13.59 -4.12
CA VAL A 47 -14.99 14.30 -3.88
C VAL A 47 -16.09 13.32 -3.49
N GLU A 48 -16.19 12.18 -4.17
CA GLU A 48 -17.16 11.14 -3.83
C GLU A 48 -16.88 10.51 -2.48
N PHE A 49 -15.62 10.23 -2.17
CA PHE A 49 -15.22 9.72 -0.86
C PHE A 49 -15.65 10.68 0.26
N LYS A 50 -15.40 11.98 0.10
CA LYS A 50 -15.81 13.00 1.07
C LYS A 50 -17.34 13.07 1.22
N ARG A 51 -18.09 13.01 0.10
CA ARG A 51 -19.57 12.97 0.13
C ARG A 51 -20.09 11.74 0.86
N GLY A 52 -19.55 10.55 0.54
CA GLY A 52 -19.95 9.30 1.19
C GLY A 52 -19.67 9.31 2.69
N HIS A 53 -18.50 9.83 3.09
CA HIS A 53 -18.14 9.98 4.50
C HIS A 53 -19.11 10.92 5.24
N GLN A 54 -19.46 12.06 4.64
CA GLN A 54 -20.44 12.98 5.22
C GLN A 54 -21.81 12.33 5.39
N LEU A 55 -22.30 11.60 4.37
CA LEU A 55 -23.57 10.87 4.43
C LEU A 55 -23.56 9.78 5.52
N ARG A 56 -22.44 9.07 5.68
CA ARG A 56 -22.28 8.09 6.75
C ARG A 56 -22.38 8.73 8.12
N ILE A 57 -21.70 9.86 8.34
CA ILE A 57 -21.79 10.63 9.59
C ILE A 57 -23.24 11.04 9.86
N THR A 58 -23.92 11.63 8.87
CA THR A 58 -25.31 12.06 9.02
C THR A 58 -26.24 10.91 9.37
N ARG A 59 -26.05 9.73 8.77
CA ARG A 59 -26.83 8.52 9.09
C ARG A 59 -26.55 8.01 10.50
N LEU A 60 -25.29 8.01 10.94
CA LEU A 60 -24.92 7.60 12.29
C LEU A 60 -25.51 8.54 13.34
N GLN A 61 -25.43 9.86 13.11
CA GLN A 61 -26.05 10.87 13.96
C GLN A 61 -27.57 10.72 14.01
N ALA A 62 -28.23 10.47 12.88
CA ALA A 62 -29.67 10.24 12.81
C ALA A 62 -30.11 8.94 13.52
N ALA A 63 -29.24 7.93 13.57
CA ALA A 63 -29.47 6.66 14.26
C ALA A 63 -29.15 6.71 15.77
N GLY A 64 -28.79 7.88 16.31
CA GLY A 64 -28.38 8.03 17.72
C GLY A 64 -27.00 7.43 18.03
N GLY A 65 -26.22 7.09 16.99
CA GLY A 65 -24.85 6.62 17.14
C GLY A 65 -23.90 7.78 17.42
N VAL A 66 -23.08 7.64 18.46
CA VAL A 66 -21.99 8.57 18.78
C VAL A 66 -20.80 8.28 17.87
N LEU A 67 -20.17 9.33 17.33
CA LEU A 67 -18.97 9.26 16.48
C LEU A 67 -17.70 9.03 17.30
#